data_AF-A0A9X1GG01-F1
#
_entry.id   AF-A0A9X1GG01-F1
#
_cell.length_a   1.000
_cell.length_b   1.000
_cell.length_c   1.000
_cell.angle_alpha   90.00
_cell.angle_beta   90.00
_cell.angle_gamma   90.00
#
_symmetry.space_group_name_H-M   'P 1'
#
loop_
_entity.id
_entity.type
_entity.pdbx_description
1 polymer ?
#
loop_
_entity_poly.entity_id
_entity_poly.type
_entity_poly.pdbx_seq_one_letter_code
_entity_poly.pdbx_strand_id
1 'polypeptide(L)'
;TTKDKVLHLLKETPDFLSGEKLAQQLEVSRTSIWKAIKELEKAGYRFEHGPTGYRYLPSDVLDAKEIQQELRSFIPDLKVKT
;
A
#
# COMPACT_ATOMS: atom_id res chain seq x y z
N THR A 1 5.61 -5.99 4.34
CA THR A 1 4.52 -6.87 4.86
C THR A 1 3.40 -6.91 3.84
N THR A 2 2.45 -7.85 3.92
CA THR A 2 1.36 -7.97 2.93
C THR A 2 0.60 -6.65 2.73
N LYS A 3 0.28 -5.93 3.80
CA LYS A 3 -0.39 -4.62 3.72
C LYS A 3 0.39 -3.54 2.98
N ASP A 4 1.70 -3.56 3.10
CA ASP A 4 2.61 -2.62 2.44
C ASP A 4 2.61 -2.83 0.92
N LYS A 5 2.65 -4.10 0.49
CA LYS A 5 2.54 -4.46 -0.92
C LYS A 5 1.17 -4.11 -1.49
N VAL A 6 0.09 -4.36 -0.73
CA VAL A 6 -1.27 -3.98 -1.12
C VAL A 6 -1.40 -2.47 -1.30
N LEU A 7 -0.89 -1.68 -0.35
CA LEU A 7 -0.89 -0.23 -0.41
C LEU A 7 -0.14 0.28 -1.63
N HIS A 8 1.06 -0.26 -1.88
CA HIS A 8 1.89 0.12 -3.02
C HIS A 8 1.17 -0.11 -4.35
N LEU A 9 0.61 -1.31 -4.58
CA LEU A 9 -0.14 -1.62 -5.81
C LEU A 9 -1.36 -0.71 -6.02
N LEU A 10 -2.09 -0.42 -4.94
CA LEU A 10 -3.24 0.49 -4.99
C LEU A 10 -2.85 1.95 -5.21
N LYS A 11 -1.64 2.37 -4.80
CA LYS A 11 -1.11 3.72 -5.06
C LYS A 11 -0.58 3.88 -6.48
N GLU A 12 0.06 2.85 -7.02
CA GLU A 12 0.54 2.85 -8.42
C GLU A 12 -0.61 2.82 -9.44
N THR A 13 -1.77 2.26 -9.06
CA THR A 13 -2.93 2.16 -9.94
C THR A 13 -4.02 3.17 -9.50
N PRO A 14 -4.27 4.24 -10.28
CA PRO A 14 -5.32 5.21 -9.95
C PRO A 14 -6.75 4.67 -10.16
N ASP A 15 -6.90 3.48 -10.74
CA ASP A 15 -8.18 2.84 -11.06
C ASP A 15 -8.53 1.72 -10.07
N PHE A 16 -9.72 1.12 -10.20
CA PHE A 16 -10.17 0.07 -9.30
C PHE A 16 -9.41 -1.25 -9.52
N LEU A 17 -8.87 -1.80 -8.43
CA LEU A 17 -8.25 -3.12 -8.41
C LEU A 17 -9.12 -4.15 -7.67
N SER A 18 -9.46 -5.24 -8.37
CA SER A 18 -10.23 -6.33 -7.78
C SER A 18 -9.47 -7.03 -6.66
N GLY A 19 -10.15 -7.30 -5.54
CA GLY A 19 -9.58 -8.05 -4.41
C GLY A 19 -9.07 -9.44 -4.80
N GLU A 20 -9.67 -10.08 -5.81
CA GLU A 20 -9.18 -11.35 -6.36
C GLU A 20 -7.87 -11.19 -7.13
N LYS A 21 -7.71 -10.13 -7.93
CA LYS A 21 -6.44 -9.85 -8.63
C LYS A 21 -5.31 -9.58 -7.64
N LEU A 22 -5.59 -8.76 -6.61
CA LEU A 22 -4.63 -8.48 -5.54
C LEU A 22 -4.25 -9.76 -4.78
N ALA A 23 -5.22 -10.61 -4.47
CA ALA A 23 -4.98 -11.89 -3.82
C ALA A 23 -4.09 -12.82 -4.67
N GLN A 24 -4.34 -12.91 -5.98
CA GLN A 24 -3.52 -13.70 -6.90
C GLN A 24 -2.11 -13.14 -7.06
N GLN A 25 -1.96 -11.84 -7.32
CA GLN A 25 -0.64 -11.21 -7.52
C GLN A 25 0.24 -11.29 -6.27
N LEU A 26 -0.35 -11.24 -5.08
CA LEU A 26 0.37 -11.30 -3.83
C LEU A 26 0.46 -12.72 -3.25
N GLU A 27 -0.12 -13.71 -3.93
CA GLU A 27 -0.19 -15.11 -3.50
C GLU A 27 -0.74 -15.26 -2.06
N VAL A 28 -1.77 -14.46 -1.74
CA VAL A 28 -2.43 -14.47 -0.42
C VAL A 28 -3.93 -14.68 -0.55
N SER A 29 -4.58 -15.08 0.54
CA SER A 29 -6.03 -15.19 0.58
C SER A 29 -6.73 -13.83 0.46
N ARG A 30 -7.93 -13.80 -0.14
CA ARG A 30 -8.79 -12.60 -0.21
C ARG A 30 -9.05 -11.99 1.18
N THR A 31 -9.18 -12.84 2.20
CA THR A 31 -9.34 -12.42 3.60
C THR A 31 -8.12 -11.67 4.12
N SER A 32 -6.91 -12.02 3.68
CA SER A 32 -5.68 -11.30 4.02
C SER A 32 -5.62 -9.92 3.36
N ILE A 33 -6.10 -9.80 2.11
CA ILE A 33 -6.26 -8.50 1.43
C ILE A 33 -7.24 -7.62 2.21
N TRP A 34 -8.42 -8.15 2.56
CA TRP A 34 -9.41 -7.41 3.32
C TRP A 34 -8.88 -6.96 4.69
N LYS A 35 -8.18 -7.84 5.42
CA LYS A 35 -7.52 -7.51 6.69
C LYS A 35 -6.47 -6.41 6.52
N ALA A 36 -5.65 -6.50 5.47
CA ALA A 36 -4.65 -5.50 5.15
C ALA A 36 -5.28 -4.13 4.88
N ILE A 37 -6.33 -4.06 4.07
CA ILE A 37 -7.07 -2.83 3.79
C ILE A 37 -7.66 -2.26 5.07
N LYS A 38 -8.29 -3.09 5.90
CA LYS A 38 -8.84 -2.66 7.20
C LYS A 38 -7.78 -2.11 8.16
N GLU A 39 -6.59 -2.69 8.18
CA GLU A 39 -5.46 -2.15 8.95
C GLU A 39 -4.99 -0.80 8.42
N LEU A 40 -4.93 -0.64 7.09
CA LEU A 40 -4.56 0.63 6.45
C LEU A 40 -5.62 1.70 6.73
N GLU A 41 -6.91 1.37 6.64
CA GLU A 41 -7.99 2.28 7.03
C GLU A 41 -7.83 2.77 8.48
N LYS A 42 -7.46 1.88 9.41
CA LYS A 42 -7.19 2.24 10.81
C LYS A 42 -5.95 3.13 10.98
N ALA A 43 -4.97 3.01 10.10
CA ALA A 43 -3.80 3.87 10.08
C ALA A 43 -4.09 5.25 9.45
N GLY A 44 -5.32 5.49 8.98
CA GLY A 44 -5.78 6.76 8.42
C GLY A 44 -5.82 6.79 6.89
N TYR A 45 -5.44 5.70 6.22
CA TYR A 45 -5.49 5.63 4.75
C TYR A 45 -6.94 5.56 4.29
N ARG A 46 -7.24 6.15 3.14
CA ARG A 46 -8.58 6.14 2.56
C ARG A 46 -8.62 5.25 1.33
N PHE A 47 -9.65 4.41 1.25
CA PHE A 47 -9.91 3.56 0.11
C PHE A 47 -11.38 3.70 -0.29
N GLU A 48 -11.64 3.66 -1.59
CA GLU A 48 -12.97 3.58 -2.15
C GLU A 48 -13.31 2.12 -2.44
N HIS A 49 -14.50 1.71 -2.03
CA HIS A 49 -15.02 0.37 -2.23
C HIS A 49 -16.02 0.38 -3.38
N GLY A 50 -15.64 -0.23 -4.50
CA GLY A 50 -16.48 -0.36 -5.69
C GLY A 50 -16.92 -1.79 -5.94
N PRO A 51 -17.92 -2.01 -6.83
CA PRO A 51 -18.34 -3.34 -7.25
C PRO A 51 -17.21 -4.15 -7.91
N THR A 52 -16.21 -3.46 -8.49
CA THR A 52 -15.06 -4.06 -9.17
C THR A 52 -13.84 -4.23 -8.26
N GLY A 53 -13.83 -3.69 -7.04
CA GLY A 53 -12.70 -3.81 -6.13
C GLY A 53 -12.43 -2.59 -5.25
N TYR A 54 -11.15 -2.29 -5.04
CA TYR A 54 -10.66 -1.23 -4.16
C TYR A 54 -9.85 -0.21 -4.96
N ARG A 55 -9.97 1.06 -4.60
CA ARG A 55 -9.17 2.16 -5.17
C ARG A 55 -8.58 2.98 -4.04
N TYR A 56 -7.30 3.33 -4.12
CA TYR A 56 -6.69 4.24 -3.14
C TYR A 56 -7.19 5.67 -3.34
N LEU A 57 -7.46 6.37 -2.25
CA LEU A 57 -7.77 7.79 -2.25
C LEU A 57 -6.64 8.57 -1.57
N PRO A 58 -6.27 9.76 -2.10
CA PRO A 58 -5.30 10.64 -1.47
C PRO A 58 -5.67 10.88 -0.01
N SER A 59 -4.69 10.70 0.88
CA SER A 59 -4.86 10.87 2.32
C SER A 59 -3.57 11.44 2.91
N ASP A 60 -3.71 12.33 3.91
CA ASP A 60 -2.60 12.98 4.62
C ASP A 60 -1.94 12.06 5.66
N VAL A 61 -1.78 10.77 5.35
CA VAL A 61 -1.12 9.81 6.24
C VAL A 61 0.38 9.92 6.07
N LEU A 62 1.06 10.32 7.14
CA LEU A 62 2.52 10.33 7.22
C LEU A 62 3.00 9.02 7.85
N ASP A 63 3.22 8.01 7.01
CA ASP A 63 3.78 6.73 7.46
C ASP A 63 5.31 6.78 7.42
N ALA A 64 5.92 6.66 8.61
CA ALA A 64 7.37 6.75 8.75
C ALA A 64 8.12 5.67 7.95
N LYS A 65 7.51 4.49 7.76
CA LYS A 65 8.13 3.41 7.00
C LYS A 65 8.09 3.70 5.50
N GLU A 66 6.98 4.25 4.99
CA GLU A 66 6.88 4.72 3.61
C GLU A 66 7.89 5.84 3.33
N ILE A 67 7.95 6.83 4.22
CA ILE A 67 8.92 7.94 4.13
C ILE A 67 10.36 7.42 4.12
N GLN A 68 10.71 6.47 5.00
CA GLN A 68 12.04 5.84 5.00
C GLN A 68 12.33 5.07 3.71
N GLN A 69 11.34 4.41 3.13
CA GLN A 69 11.50 3.63 1.90
C GLN A 69 11.73 4.55 0.70
N GLU A 70 10.97 5.63 0.58
CA GLU A 70 11.15 6.65 -0.45
C GLU A 70 12.51 7.36 -0.30
N LEU A 71 12.90 7.73 0.91
CA LEU A 71 14.21 8.32 1.20
C LEU A 71 15.37 7.39 0.84
N ARG A 72 15.25 6.08 1.09
CA ARG A 72 16.27 5.09 0.70
C ARG A 72 16.39 4.96 -0.82
N SER A 73 15.27 4.98 -1.54
CA SER A 73 15.28 5.01 -3.01
C SER A 73 15.92 6.30 -3.55
N PHE A 74 15.72 7.42 -2.87
CA PHE A 74 16.21 8.72 -3.30
C PHE A 74 17.69 8.97 -2.93
N ILE A 75 18.20 8.37 -1.85
CA ILE A 75 19.57 8.57 -1.38
C ILE A 75 20.22 7.21 -1.04
N PRO A 76 20.72 6.48 -2.06
CA PRO A 76 21.31 5.15 -1.85
C PRO A 76 22.69 5.15 -1.20
N ASP A 77 23.43 6.27 -1.18
CA ASP A 77 24.85 6.29 -0.76
C ASP A 77 25.21 7.57 0.02
N LEU A 78 24.77 7.66 1.29
CA LEU A 78 25.39 8.57 2.25
C LEU A 78 26.51 7.83 2.97
N LYS A 79 27.70 7.78 2.34
CA LYS A 79 28.92 7.41 3.04
C LYS A 79 29.27 8.52 4.03
N VAL A 80 28.87 8.33 5.28
CA VAL A 80 29.37 9.14 6.39
C VAL A 80 30.87 8.84 6.51
N LYS A 81 31.71 9.75 5.98
CA LYS A 81 33.15 9.73 6.27
C LYS A 81 33.29 9.98 7.77
N THR A 82 33.66 8.93 8.50
CA THR A 82 34.16 9.05 9.88
C THR A 82 35.61 9.50 9.83
#